data_AF-A0A409XJ33-F1
#
_entry.id   AF-A0A409XJ33-F1
#
_cell.length_a   1.000
_cell.length_b   1.000
_cell.length_c   1.000
_cell.angle_alpha   90.00
_cell.angle_beta   90.00
_cell.angle_gamma   90.00
#
_symmetry.space_group_name_H-M   'P 1'
#
loop_
_entity.id
_entity.type
_entity.pdbx_description
1 polymer ?
#
loop_
_entity_poly.entity_id
_entity_poly.type
_entity_poly.pdbx_seq_one_letter_code
_entity_poly.pdbx_strand_id
1 'polypeptide(L)'
;MPRGNAGPQSVTRARDKRVLPSTGFNSLTLLVVPRKPDLSAMLSSQSGSRRWTHFHSALILAIQRSAHKWTFEDFAECFPLFVESDRNGSSATYNSISDFVDLTGVKRDLDKLFTDYNIKEKIDILHKVVNEAKDRKARGEAGKDTWKDDLDPRVAVCARTVPVLNSEAARLRTLISQLEEENRELEAELQEKVKATEDVNERVLETIDKLDLVIQEWKALPHEEIDAWTVQTAESLKPKLRS
;
A
#
# COMPACT_ATOMS: atom_id res chain seq x y z
N MET A 1 9.82 -20.91 -59.52
CA MET A 1 10.94 -21.88 -59.38
C MET A 1 11.07 -22.21 -57.90
N PRO A 2 11.16 -23.48 -57.46
CA PRO A 2 10.43 -24.72 -57.80
C PRO A 2 9.35 -25.03 -56.72
N ARG A 3 8.18 -25.62 -57.02
CA ARG A 3 7.86 -27.01 -57.39
C ARG A 3 8.17 -28.08 -56.31
N GLY A 4 7.08 -28.71 -55.86
CA GLY A 4 6.97 -30.17 -55.78
C GLY A 4 7.24 -30.77 -54.39
N ASN A 5 6.69 -31.92 -54.03
CA ASN A 5 5.70 -32.82 -54.62
C ASN A 5 5.53 -33.97 -53.62
N ALA A 6 4.52 -34.81 -53.84
CA ALA A 6 4.50 -36.23 -53.49
C ALA A 6 4.16 -36.66 -52.03
N GLY A 7 2.91 -37.12 -51.84
CA GLY A 7 2.69 -38.45 -51.24
C GLY A 7 3.20 -39.55 -52.18
N PRO A 8 3.22 -40.86 -51.82
CA PRO A 8 1.98 -41.60 -51.55
C PRO A 8 2.10 -42.80 -50.56
N GLN A 9 0.94 -43.39 -50.22
CA GLN A 9 0.56 -44.82 -50.13
C GLN A 9 1.62 -45.84 -49.63
N SER A 10 1.35 -46.89 -48.83
CA SER A 10 0.23 -47.84 -48.86
C SER A 10 0.48 -48.96 -47.82
N VAL A 11 -0.62 -49.55 -47.31
CA VAL A 11 -0.85 -51.00 -47.10
C VAL A 11 -0.02 -51.76 -46.06
N THR A 12 -0.72 -52.32 -45.06
CA THR A 12 -0.77 -53.80 -44.91
C THR A 12 -1.96 -54.25 -44.06
N ARG A 13 -2.56 -55.33 -44.54
CA ARG A 13 -3.79 -55.99 -44.15
C ARG A 13 -3.37 -57.28 -43.43
N ALA A 14 -3.82 -57.50 -42.21
CA ALA A 14 -3.80 -58.83 -41.61
C ALA A 14 -5.18 -59.15 -41.05
N ARG A 15 -5.82 -60.12 -41.71
CA ARG A 15 -7.02 -60.82 -41.24
C ARG A 15 -6.62 -61.65 -40.02
N ASP A 16 -7.42 -61.63 -38.98
CA ASP A 16 -7.66 -62.88 -38.25
C ASP A 16 -9.15 -63.01 -37.91
N LYS A 17 -9.70 -64.15 -38.34
CA LYS A 17 -11.06 -64.58 -38.05
C LYS A 17 -10.93 -65.58 -36.91
N ARG A 18 -11.71 -65.41 -35.83
CA ARG A 18 -12.25 -66.57 -35.10
C ARG A 18 -13.37 -66.17 -34.13
N VAL A 19 -14.57 -66.67 -34.46
CA VAL A 19 -15.50 -67.41 -33.59
C VAL A 19 -16.20 -66.62 -32.48
N LEU A 20 -17.51 -66.44 -32.69
CA LEU A 20 -18.52 -66.22 -31.64
C LEU A 20 -18.68 -67.49 -30.77
N PRO A 21 -19.11 -67.32 -29.51
CA PRO A 21 -20.44 -67.84 -29.21
C PRO A 21 -21.31 -66.84 -28.45
N SER A 22 -22.61 -66.92 -28.73
CA SER A 22 -23.69 -66.25 -28.03
C SER A 22 -23.72 -66.61 -26.54
N THR A 23 -24.01 -65.65 -25.67
CA THR A 23 -24.73 -65.88 -24.40
C THR A 23 -25.18 -64.54 -23.80
N GLY A 24 -26.49 -64.43 -23.51
CA GLY A 24 -27.03 -63.63 -22.41
C GLY A 24 -27.04 -62.10 -22.56
N PHE A 25 -28.10 -61.56 -23.20
CA PHE A 25 -28.50 -60.16 -23.01
C PHE A 25 -29.13 -60.03 -21.61
N ASN A 26 -28.31 -59.73 -20.60
CA ASN A 26 -28.81 -59.33 -19.29
C ASN A 26 -28.93 -57.81 -19.22
N SER A 27 -30.19 -57.39 -19.15
CA SER A 27 -30.67 -56.09 -18.70
C SER A 27 -29.98 -55.67 -17.40
N LEU A 28 -29.22 -54.57 -17.45
CA LEU A 28 -28.88 -53.77 -16.27
C LEU A 28 -28.69 -52.33 -16.74
N THR A 29 -29.81 -51.61 -16.74
CA THR A 29 -29.87 -50.15 -16.81
C THR A 29 -29.00 -49.61 -15.68
N LEU A 30 -27.80 -49.17 -16.02
CA LEU A 30 -26.93 -48.40 -15.14
C LEU A 30 -27.66 -47.09 -14.85
N LEU A 31 -28.30 -47.01 -13.68
CA LEU A 31 -28.72 -45.76 -13.07
C LEU A 31 -27.47 -44.88 -12.95
N VAL A 32 -27.32 -43.96 -13.89
CA VAL A 32 -26.39 -42.85 -13.80
C VAL A 32 -26.87 -42.00 -12.63
N VAL A 33 -26.28 -42.24 -11.45
CA VAL A 33 -26.38 -41.34 -10.31
C VAL A 33 -25.89 -39.97 -10.80
N PRO A 34 -26.69 -38.88 -10.69
CA PRO A 34 -26.19 -37.56 -11.03
C PRO A 34 -25.00 -37.27 -10.12
N ARG A 35 -23.83 -37.06 -10.73
CA ARG A 35 -22.64 -36.59 -10.03
C ARG A 35 -23.02 -35.34 -9.26
N LYS A 36 -22.87 -35.39 -7.93
CA LYS A 36 -22.87 -34.18 -7.10
C LYS A 36 -21.91 -33.19 -7.76
N PRO A 37 -22.34 -31.95 -8.10
CA PRO A 37 -21.37 -30.94 -8.50
C PRO A 37 -20.37 -30.81 -7.36
N ASP A 38 -19.09 -30.97 -7.69
CA ASP A 38 -18.00 -30.89 -6.72
C ASP A 38 -17.90 -29.44 -6.23
N LEU A 39 -18.71 -29.11 -5.21
CA LEU A 39 -18.76 -27.79 -4.57
C LEU A 39 -17.36 -27.33 -4.11
N SER A 40 -16.46 -28.27 -3.83
CA SER A 40 -15.09 -28.01 -3.40
C SER A 40 -14.27 -27.25 -4.47
N ALA A 41 -14.47 -27.59 -5.74
CA ALA A 41 -13.69 -27.02 -6.85
C ALA A 41 -14.17 -25.61 -7.27
N MET A 42 -15.42 -25.23 -6.99
CA MET A 42 -15.91 -23.86 -7.23
C MET A 42 -15.59 -22.88 -6.09
N LEU A 43 -15.19 -23.37 -4.91
CA LEU A 43 -14.91 -22.55 -3.72
C LEU A 43 -13.42 -22.19 -3.56
N SER A 44 -12.52 -22.83 -4.31
CA SER A 44 -11.06 -22.73 -4.15
C SER A 44 -10.42 -21.51 -4.81
N SER A 45 -11.18 -20.66 -5.49
CA SER A 45 -10.70 -19.39 -6.08
C SER A 45 -11.09 -18.13 -5.28
N GLN A 46 -11.68 -18.27 -4.09
CA GLN A 46 -12.06 -17.11 -3.27
C GLN A 46 -10.93 -16.67 -2.33
N SER A 47 -10.11 -15.76 -2.84
CA SER A 47 -9.17 -14.93 -2.08
C SER A 47 -9.91 -14.07 -1.05
N GLY A 48 -10.07 -14.54 0.19
CA GLY A 48 -10.72 -13.79 1.28
C GLY A 48 -10.44 -14.41 2.65
N SER A 49 -10.90 -13.77 3.73
CA SER A 49 -10.73 -14.31 5.08
C SER A 49 -11.47 -15.63 5.28
N ARG A 50 -11.04 -16.42 6.28
CA ARG A 50 -11.75 -17.65 6.69
C ARG A 50 -13.22 -17.38 7.02
N ARG A 51 -13.53 -16.20 7.59
CA ARG A 51 -14.91 -15.79 7.90
C ARG A 51 -15.72 -15.57 6.62
N TRP A 52 -15.15 -14.94 5.60
CA TRP A 52 -15.78 -14.78 4.29
C TRP A 52 -16.09 -16.14 3.66
N THR A 53 -15.12 -17.07 3.65
CA THR A 53 -15.32 -18.40 3.07
C THR A 53 -16.47 -19.15 3.75
N HIS A 54 -16.55 -19.12 5.09
CA HIS A 54 -17.66 -19.74 5.83
C HIS A 54 -19.01 -19.07 5.55
N PHE A 55 -19.04 -17.73 5.54
CA PHE A 55 -20.26 -16.98 5.23
C PHE A 55 -20.78 -17.29 3.83
N HIS A 56 -19.91 -17.17 2.83
CA HIS A 56 -20.25 -17.37 1.43
C HIS A 56 -20.66 -18.83 1.16
N SER A 57 -19.90 -19.81 1.66
CA SER A 57 -20.24 -21.23 1.47
C SER A 57 -21.56 -21.62 2.13
N ALA A 58 -21.84 -21.12 3.35
CA ALA A 58 -23.11 -21.38 4.04
C ALA A 58 -24.31 -20.78 3.29
N LEU A 59 -24.15 -19.58 2.73
CA LEU A 59 -25.19 -18.92 1.95
C LEU A 59 -25.48 -19.67 0.65
N ILE A 60 -24.45 -20.03 -0.12
CA ILE A 60 -24.62 -20.81 -1.35
C ILE A 60 -25.29 -22.15 -1.06
N LEU A 61 -24.90 -22.83 0.02
CA LEU A 61 -25.51 -24.09 0.42
C LEU A 61 -26.99 -23.92 0.81
N ALA A 62 -27.35 -22.82 1.48
CA ALA A 62 -28.74 -22.53 1.82
C ALA A 62 -29.60 -22.29 0.56
N ILE A 63 -29.06 -21.57 -0.43
CA ILE A 63 -29.72 -21.31 -1.71
C ILE A 63 -29.99 -22.63 -2.43
N GLN A 64 -28.97 -23.48 -2.59
CA GLN A 64 -29.11 -24.79 -3.23
C GLN A 64 -30.14 -25.67 -2.51
N ARG A 65 -30.12 -25.67 -1.18
CA ARG A 65 -31.12 -26.43 -0.40
C ARG A 65 -32.54 -25.88 -0.57
N SER A 66 -32.69 -24.56 -0.69
CA SER A 66 -34.00 -23.94 -0.89
C SER A 66 -34.56 -24.18 -2.29
N ALA A 67 -33.71 -24.14 -3.31
CA ALA A 67 -34.08 -24.38 -4.70
C ALA A 67 -34.50 -25.83 -4.94
N HIS A 68 -33.86 -26.79 -4.26
CA HIS A 68 -34.18 -28.22 -4.36
C HIS A 68 -35.16 -28.73 -3.29
N LYS A 69 -35.76 -27.84 -2.49
CA LYS A 69 -36.72 -28.24 -1.45
C LYS A 69 -38.04 -28.73 -2.04
N TRP A 70 -38.44 -28.17 -3.17
CA TRP A 70 -39.61 -28.58 -3.93
C TRP A 70 -39.14 -29.48 -5.07
N THR A 71 -39.86 -30.56 -5.30
CA THR A 71 -39.57 -31.56 -6.30
C THR A 71 -40.50 -31.43 -7.50
N PHE A 72 -40.19 -32.13 -8.58
CA PHE A 72 -41.11 -32.22 -9.71
C PHE A 72 -42.46 -32.86 -9.32
N GLU A 73 -42.49 -33.71 -8.28
CA GLU A 73 -43.73 -34.29 -7.76
C GLU A 73 -44.60 -33.22 -7.11
N ASP A 74 -44.02 -32.34 -6.27
CA ASP A 74 -44.74 -31.19 -5.69
C ASP A 74 -45.28 -30.23 -6.77
N PHE A 75 -44.51 -30.05 -7.85
CA PHE A 75 -44.93 -29.26 -9.00
C PHE A 75 -46.11 -29.93 -9.75
N ALA A 76 -46.08 -31.25 -9.91
CA ALA A 76 -47.13 -32.00 -10.58
C ALA A 76 -48.44 -32.04 -9.77
N GLU A 77 -48.35 -32.07 -8.44
CA GLU A 77 -49.51 -31.96 -7.56
C GLU A 77 -50.20 -30.60 -7.66
N CYS A 78 -49.42 -29.52 -7.83
CA CYS A 78 -49.95 -28.17 -7.96
C CYS A 78 -50.50 -27.87 -9.37
N PHE A 79 -49.98 -28.55 -10.41
CA PHE A 79 -50.36 -28.34 -11.82
C PHE A 79 -50.68 -29.65 -12.57
N PRO A 80 -51.66 -30.44 -12.08
CA PRO A 80 -51.91 -31.79 -12.62
C PRO A 80 -52.34 -31.75 -14.09
N LEU A 81 -53.23 -30.84 -14.46
CA LEU A 81 -53.73 -30.69 -15.84
C LEU A 81 -52.61 -30.33 -16.85
N PHE A 82 -51.60 -29.57 -16.41
CA PHE A 82 -50.47 -29.18 -17.24
C PHE A 82 -49.53 -30.37 -17.46
N VAL A 83 -49.23 -31.12 -16.39
CA VAL A 83 -48.36 -32.32 -16.44
C VAL A 83 -49.00 -33.47 -17.23
N GLU A 84 -50.33 -33.63 -17.14
CA GLU A 84 -51.08 -34.62 -17.91
C GLU A 84 -51.06 -34.30 -19.42
N SER A 85 -51.08 -33.02 -19.79
CA SER A 85 -51.06 -32.60 -21.19
C SER A 85 -49.68 -32.72 -21.85
N ASP A 86 -48.61 -32.32 -21.15
CA ASP A 86 -47.24 -32.44 -21.62
C ASP A 86 -46.27 -32.57 -20.43
N ARG A 87 -46.00 -33.82 -20.04
CA ARG A 87 -45.05 -34.15 -18.96
C ARG A 87 -43.62 -33.70 -19.29
N ASN A 88 -43.22 -33.75 -20.56
CA ASN A 88 -41.86 -33.42 -20.96
C ASN A 88 -41.65 -31.90 -20.93
N GLY A 89 -42.60 -31.12 -21.45
CA GLY A 89 -42.59 -29.65 -21.36
C GLY A 89 -42.70 -29.15 -19.92
N SER A 90 -43.52 -29.82 -19.10
CA SER A 90 -43.66 -29.51 -17.67
C SER A 90 -42.36 -29.76 -16.89
N SER A 91 -41.67 -30.87 -17.16
CA SER A 91 -40.37 -31.18 -16.55
C SER A 91 -39.28 -30.20 -17.00
N ALA A 92 -39.26 -29.84 -18.28
CA ALA A 92 -38.35 -28.81 -18.81
C ALA A 92 -38.59 -27.44 -18.13
N THR A 93 -39.85 -27.07 -17.91
CA THR A 93 -40.23 -25.82 -17.24
C THR A 93 -39.78 -25.82 -15.78
N TYR A 94 -40.03 -26.91 -15.04
CA TYR A 94 -39.56 -27.07 -13.66
C TYR A 94 -38.03 -26.96 -13.53
N ASN A 95 -37.29 -27.64 -14.41
CA ASN A 95 -35.84 -27.58 -14.43
C ASN A 95 -35.35 -26.16 -14.77
N SER A 96 -35.99 -25.46 -15.71
CA SER A 96 -35.67 -24.08 -16.04
C SER A 96 -35.90 -23.12 -14.87
N ILE A 97 -36.95 -23.32 -14.07
CA ILE A 97 -37.22 -22.50 -12.88
C ILE A 97 -36.18 -22.82 -11.80
N SER A 98 -35.88 -24.09 -11.58
CA SER A 98 -34.87 -24.54 -10.61
C SER A 98 -33.49 -23.98 -10.96
N ASP A 99 -33.07 -24.08 -12.22
CA ASP A 99 -31.79 -23.55 -12.72
C ASP A 99 -31.72 -22.01 -12.62
N PHE A 100 -32.83 -21.31 -12.86
CA PHE A 100 -32.90 -19.86 -12.69
C PHE A 100 -32.67 -19.44 -11.24
N VAL A 101 -33.29 -20.17 -10.30
CA VAL A 101 -33.14 -19.94 -8.85
C VAL A 101 -31.73 -20.32 -8.38
N ASP A 102 -31.18 -21.45 -8.83
CA ASP A 102 -29.89 -21.97 -8.38
C ASP A 102 -28.68 -21.18 -8.90
N LEU A 103 -28.65 -20.90 -10.20
CA LEU A 103 -27.39 -20.57 -10.87
C LEU A 103 -27.29 -19.12 -11.31
N THR A 104 -28.40 -18.46 -11.65
CA THR A 104 -28.33 -17.26 -12.49
C THR A 104 -29.02 -16.03 -11.89
N GLY A 105 -30.21 -16.19 -11.29
CA GLY A 105 -30.94 -15.06 -10.71
C GLY A 105 -30.35 -14.63 -9.38
N VAL A 106 -30.53 -15.49 -8.37
CA VAL A 106 -30.21 -15.19 -6.97
C VAL A 106 -28.71 -14.95 -6.77
N LYS A 107 -27.86 -15.77 -7.38
CA LYS A 107 -26.40 -15.63 -7.24
C LYS A 107 -25.90 -14.31 -7.84
N ARG A 108 -26.38 -13.93 -9.02
CA ARG A 108 -25.99 -12.68 -9.68
C ARG A 108 -26.44 -11.46 -8.88
N ASP A 109 -27.64 -11.50 -8.34
CA ASP A 109 -28.18 -10.41 -7.51
C ASP A 109 -27.42 -10.29 -6.18
N LEU A 110 -27.01 -11.42 -5.59
CA LEU A 110 -26.16 -11.46 -4.41
C LEU A 110 -24.74 -10.97 -4.69
N ASP A 111 -24.14 -11.35 -5.82
CA ASP A 111 -22.81 -10.87 -6.22
C ASP A 111 -22.85 -9.34 -6.39
N LYS A 112 -23.91 -8.81 -7.02
CA LYS A 112 -24.14 -7.37 -7.10
C LYS A 112 -24.24 -6.73 -5.71
N LEU A 113 -25.02 -7.31 -4.81
CA LEU A 113 -25.15 -6.83 -3.43
C LEU A 113 -23.81 -6.85 -2.68
N PHE A 114 -23.02 -7.91 -2.87
CA PHE A 114 -21.70 -8.04 -2.27
C PHE A 114 -20.73 -6.97 -2.75
N THR A 115 -20.79 -6.62 -4.04
CA THR A 115 -20.02 -5.52 -4.61
C THR A 115 -20.52 -4.17 -4.11
N ASP A 116 -21.83 -3.88 -4.19
CA ASP A 116 -22.42 -2.59 -3.84
C ASP A 116 -22.15 -2.23 -2.37
N TYR A 117 -22.24 -3.21 -1.47
CA TYR A 117 -22.02 -3.00 -0.04
C TYR A 117 -20.59 -3.30 0.42
N ASN A 118 -19.73 -3.75 -0.49
CA ASN A 118 -18.36 -4.17 -0.22
C ASN A 118 -18.26 -5.15 0.96
N ILE A 119 -19.14 -6.16 0.95
CA ILE A 119 -19.35 -7.06 2.09
C ILE A 119 -18.11 -7.91 2.36
N LYS A 120 -17.43 -8.34 1.29
CA LYS A 120 -16.20 -9.13 1.40
C LYS A 120 -15.12 -8.41 2.20
N GLU A 121 -14.80 -7.16 1.84
CA GLU A 121 -13.80 -6.38 2.56
C GLU A 121 -14.22 -6.12 4.01
N LYS A 122 -15.48 -5.78 4.25
CA LYS A 122 -15.98 -5.55 5.61
C LYS A 122 -15.89 -6.80 6.50
N ILE A 123 -16.20 -7.98 5.96
CA ILE A 123 -16.07 -9.25 6.67
C ILE A 123 -14.60 -9.57 6.93
N ASP A 124 -13.70 -9.26 6.00
CA ASP A 124 -12.27 -9.46 6.13
C ASP A 124 -11.66 -8.51 7.19
N ILE A 125 -12.06 -7.24 7.20
CA ILE A 125 -11.72 -6.27 8.26
C ILE A 125 -12.20 -6.79 9.62
N LEU A 126 -13.44 -7.26 9.71
CA LEU A 126 -13.96 -7.83 10.95
C LEU A 126 -13.14 -9.05 11.39
N HIS A 127 -12.74 -9.92 10.46
CA HIS A 127 -11.89 -11.07 10.78
C HIS A 127 -10.54 -10.62 11.34
N LYS A 128 -9.91 -9.61 10.72
CA LYS A 128 -8.66 -9.03 11.20
C LYS A 128 -8.79 -8.43 12.59
N VAL A 129 -9.79 -7.57 12.83
CA VAL A 129 -10.04 -6.92 14.13
C VAL A 129 -10.27 -7.96 15.24
N VAL A 130 -11.04 -9.02 14.96
CA VAL A 130 -11.29 -10.08 15.93
C VAL A 130 -10.01 -10.87 16.25
N ASN A 131 -9.17 -11.15 15.26
CA ASN A 131 -7.89 -11.83 15.50
C ASN A 131 -6.94 -10.93 16.31
N GLU A 132 -6.81 -9.66 15.95
CA GLU A 132 -6.01 -8.70 16.72
C GLU A 132 -6.48 -8.59 18.18
N ALA A 133 -7.79 -8.58 18.41
CA ALA A 133 -8.36 -8.56 19.76
C ALA A 133 -8.05 -9.84 20.54
N LYS A 134 -8.12 -11.01 19.88
CA LYS A 134 -7.71 -12.29 20.49
C LYS A 134 -6.23 -12.29 20.84
N ASP A 135 -5.38 -11.77 19.97
CA ASP A 135 -3.94 -11.69 20.20
C ASP A 135 -3.61 -10.74 21.35
N ARG A 136 -4.26 -9.57 21.42
CA ARG A 136 -4.14 -8.64 22.57
C ARG A 136 -4.57 -9.31 23.87
N LYS A 137 -5.69 -10.05 23.84
CA LYS A 137 -6.18 -10.81 25.00
C LYS A 137 -5.17 -11.88 25.43
N ALA A 138 -4.56 -12.59 24.49
CA ALA A 138 -3.54 -13.58 24.78
C ALA A 138 -2.26 -12.97 25.40
N ARG A 139 -1.91 -11.74 25.00
CA ARG A 139 -0.81 -10.96 25.59
C ARG A 139 -1.13 -10.34 26.96
N GLY A 140 -2.37 -10.43 27.44
CA GLY A 140 -2.81 -9.80 28.69
C GLY A 140 -3.04 -8.28 28.58
N GLU A 141 -2.98 -7.71 27.37
CA GLU A 141 -3.21 -6.28 27.08
C GLU A 141 -4.72 -5.96 26.95
N ALA A 142 -5.60 -6.72 27.60
CA ALA A 142 -7.05 -6.60 27.45
C ALA A 142 -7.66 -5.37 28.14
N GLY A 143 -6.86 -4.35 28.46
CA GLY A 143 -7.22 -3.28 29.41
C GLY A 143 -7.56 -1.94 28.78
N LYS A 144 -8.68 -1.36 29.27
CA LYS A 144 -9.18 0.03 29.15
C LYS A 144 -9.74 0.48 27.80
N ASP A 145 -9.22 0.00 26.67
CA ASP A 145 -9.72 0.33 25.32
C ASP A 145 -10.72 -0.71 24.81
N THR A 146 -11.76 -0.98 25.61
CA THR A 146 -12.88 -1.86 25.22
C THR A 146 -14.09 -1.00 24.95
N TRP A 147 -14.66 -1.14 23.76
CA TRP A 147 -15.91 -0.46 23.40
C TRP A 147 -17.02 -0.82 24.39
N LYS A 148 -17.82 0.19 24.77
CA LYS A 148 -18.98 0.07 25.67
C LYS A 148 -20.18 0.68 24.99
N ASP A 149 -21.37 0.12 25.24
CA ASP A 149 -22.63 0.63 24.67
C ASP A 149 -22.91 2.08 25.09
N ASP A 150 -22.61 2.46 26.34
CA ASP A 150 -22.81 3.81 26.89
C ASP A 150 -21.55 4.70 26.78
N LEU A 151 -20.85 4.66 25.65
CA LEU A 151 -19.66 5.49 25.45
C LEU A 151 -20.06 6.94 25.14
N ASP A 152 -19.65 7.89 25.98
CA ASP A 152 -19.81 9.32 25.71
C ASP A 152 -19.15 9.66 24.36
N PRO A 153 -19.84 10.35 23.43
CA PRO A 153 -19.28 10.72 22.13
C PRO A 153 -17.95 11.48 22.25
N ARG A 154 -17.74 12.24 23.32
CA ARG A 154 -16.46 12.91 23.59
C ARG A 154 -15.32 11.90 23.76
N VAL A 155 -15.56 10.82 24.51
CA VAL A 155 -14.57 9.77 24.74
C VAL A 155 -14.27 9.02 23.44
N ALA A 156 -15.28 8.75 22.61
CA ALA A 156 -15.09 8.13 21.30
C ALA A 156 -14.23 9.00 20.36
N VAL A 157 -14.47 10.31 20.34
CA VAL A 157 -13.64 11.26 19.57
C VAL A 157 -12.22 11.29 20.12
N CYS A 158 -12.05 11.41 21.44
CA CYS A 158 -10.74 11.42 22.09
C CYS A 158 -9.93 10.14 21.82
N ALA A 159 -10.55 8.96 21.84
CA ALA A 159 -9.87 7.70 21.53
C ALA A 159 -9.23 7.72 20.13
N ARG A 160 -9.85 8.40 19.17
CA ARG A 160 -9.31 8.56 17.81
C ARG A 160 -8.32 9.71 17.68
N THR A 161 -8.57 10.85 18.34
CA THR A 161 -7.76 12.06 18.15
C THR A 161 -6.49 12.06 18.98
N VAL A 162 -6.51 11.52 20.20
CA VAL A 162 -5.37 11.54 21.13
C VAL A 162 -4.13 10.85 20.54
N PRO A 163 -4.20 9.67 19.88
CA PRO A 163 -3.04 9.06 19.25
C PRO A 163 -2.38 9.96 18.20
N VAL A 164 -3.18 10.63 17.36
CA VAL A 164 -2.70 11.55 16.32
C VAL A 164 -2.03 12.79 16.95
N LEU A 165 -2.67 13.36 17.97
CA LEU A 165 -2.11 14.49 18.72
C LEU A 165 -0.80 14.12 19.43
N ASN A 166 -0.71 12.91 19.97
CA ASN A 166 0.52 12.42 20.60
C ASN A 166 1.65 12.24 19.58
N SER A 167 1.38 11.69 18.40
CA SER A 167 2.39 11.58 17.34
C SER A 167 2.88 12.95 16.86
N GLU A 168 1.98 13.92 16.75
CA GLU A 168 2.33 15.27 16.32
C GLU A 168 3.11 16.03 17.41
N ALA A 169 2.70 15.88 18.68
CA ALA A 169 3.45 16.42 19.80
C ALA A 169 4.87 15.82 19.90
N ALA A 170 5.02 14.53 19.61
CA ALA A 170 6.34 13.89 19.54
C ALA A 170 7.19 14.48 18.40
N ARG A 171 6.61 14.64 17.20
CA ARG A 171 7.28 15.25 16.04
C ARG A 171 7.75 16.67 16.33
N LEU A 172 6.88 17.50 16.92
CA LEU A 172 7.21 18.89 17.26
C LEU A 172 8.31 18.99 18.32
N ARG A 173 8.31 18.10 19.33
CA ARG A 173 9.40 18.05 20.32
C ARG A 173 10.74 17.71 19.67
N THR A 174 10.76 16.75 18.75
CA THR A 174 11.98 16.43 18.00
C THR A 174 12.47 17.63 17.18
N LEU A 175 11.55 18.32 16.50
CA LEU A 175 11.90 19.51 15.72
C LEU A 175 12.48 20.64 16.60
N ILE A 176 11.85 20.90 17.75
CA ILE A 176 12.36 21.90 18.71
C ILE A 176 13.77 21.52 19.17
N SER A 177 14.00 20.26 19.52
CA SER A 177 15.33 19.82 19.97
C SER A 177 16.41 19.97 18.89
N GLN A 178 16.05 19.79 17.62
CA GLN A 178 16.97 19.99 16.49
C GLN A 178 17.29 21.48 16.32
N LEU A 179 16.28 22.34 16.31
CA LEU A 179 16.46 23.79 16.18
C LEU A 179 17.23 24.39 17.37
N GLU A 180 17.01 23.89 18.58
CA GLU A 180 17.76 24.30 19.76
C GLU A 180 19.24 23.91 19.66
N GLU A 181 19.56 22.75 19.07
CA GLU A 181 20.95 22.36 18.82
C GLU A 181 21.60 23.23 17.74
N GLU A 182 20.93 23.43 16.61
CA GLU A 182 21.41 24.29 15.53
C GLU A 182 21.65 25.73 16.02
N ASN A 183 20.75 26.26 16.86
CA ASN A 183 20.94 27.59 17.45
C ASN A 183 22.15 27.62 18.41
N ARG A 184 22.38 26.57 19.20
CA ARG A 184 23.56 26.48 20.07
C ARG A 184 24.86 26.48 19.25
N GLU A 185 24.89 25.72 18.16
CA GLU A 185 26.04 25.65 17.26
C GLU A 185 26.32 27.01 16.60
N LEU A 186 25.27 27.66 16.08
CA LEU A 186 25.38 28.99 15.47
C LEU A 186 25.80 30.07 16.48
N GLU A 187 25.29 30.01 17.71
CA GLU A 187 25.70 30.94 18.77
C GLU A 187 27.19 30.77 19.11
N ALA A 188 27.67 29.52 19.20
CA ALA A 188 29.08 29.25 19.43
C ALA A 188 29.97 29.77 18.28
N GLU A 189 29.56 29.56 17.03
CA GLU A 189 30.27 30.08 15.85
C GLU A 189 30.31 31.62 15.85
N LEU A 190 29.18 32.26 16.21
CA LEU A 190 29.10 33.71 16.27
C LEU A 190 30.00 34.28 17.37
N GLN A 191 30.02 33.67 18.56
CA GLN A 191 30.91 34.07 19.65
C GLN A 191 32.40 33.92 19.26
N GLU A 192 32.76 32.86 18.55
CA GLU A 192 34.12 32.68 18.03
C GLU A 192 34.50 33.79 17.05
N LYS A 193 33.61 34.11 16.10
CA LYS A 193 33.84 35.19 15.12
C LYS A 193 33.92 36.57 15.76
N VAL A 194 33.10 36.84 16.79
CA VAL A 194 33.17 38.09 17.55
C VAL A 194 34.54 38.22 18.22
N LYS A 195 35.00 37.19 18.94
CA LYS A 195 36.32 37.19 19.58
C LYS A 195 37.45 37.38 18.57
N ALA A 196 37.42 36.65 17.45
CA ALA A 196 38.42 36.81 16.40
C ALA A 196 38.43 38.24 15.82
N THR A 197 37.27 38.89 15.72
CA THR A 197 37.16 40.29 15.26
C THR A 197 37.70 41.27 16.30
N GLU A 198 37.41 41.04 17.59
CA GLU A 198 37.95 41.82 18.71
C GLU A 198 39.48 41.76 18.75
N ASP A 199 40.07 40.55 18.65
CA ASP A 199 41.52 40.35 18.61
C ASP A 199 42.18 41.07 17.42
N VAL A 200 41.54 41.04 16.25
CA VAL A 200 42.03 41.74 15.05
C VAL A 200 41.94 43.25 15.24
N ASN A 201 40.83 43.76 15.78
CA ASN A 201 40.68 45.18 16.07
C ASN A 201 41.73 45.67 17.06
N GLU A 202 42.04 44.92 18.11
CA GLU A 202 43.09 45.26 19.07
C GLU A 202 44.45 45.40 18.37
N ARG A 203 44.83 44.44 17.52
CA ARG A 203 46.09 44.51 16.74
C ARG A 203 46.11 45.68 15.76
N VAL A 204 44.98 46.01 15.14
CA VAL A 204 44.86 47.17 14.26
C VAL A 204 45.07 48.46 15.03
N LEU A 205 44.45 48.59 16.21
CA LEU A 205 44.63 49.75 17.09
C LEU A 205 46.10 49.90 17.51
N GLU A 206 46.76 48.82 17.94
CA GLU A 206 48.20 48.86 18.25
C GLU A 206 49.06 49.32 17.06
N THR A 207 48.67 48.94 15.84
CA THR A 207 49.40 49.31 14.62
C THR A 207 49.18 50.79 14.30
N ILE A 208 47.97 51.30 14.50
CA ILE A 208 47.64 52.72 14.37
C ILE A 208 48.41 53.55 15.40
N ASP A 209 48.46 53.11 16.66
CA ASP A 209 49.22 53.80 17.71
C ASP A 209 50.72 53.90 17.36
N LYS A 210 51.30 52.83 16.81
CA LYS A 210 52.69 52.83 16.32
C LYS A 210 52.88 53.80 15.14
N LEU A 211 51.92 53.87 14.21
CA LEU A 211 51.96 54.81 13.10
C LEU A 211 51.88 56.26 13.58
N ASP A 212 51.03 56.55 14.57
CA ASP A 212 50.91 57.88 15.17
C ASP A 212 52.23 58.31 15.84
N LEU A 213 52.92 57.40 16.52
CA LEU A 213 54.26 57.65 17.06
C LEU A 213 55.27 57.99 15.96
N VAL A 214 55.31 57.21 14.88
CA VAL A 214 56.21 57.48 13.73
C VAL A 214 55.88 58.82 13.09
N ILE A 215 54.61 59.19 12.97
CA ILE A 215 54.20 60.50 12.43
C ILE A 215 54.65 61.63 13.36
N GLN A 216 54.57 61.45 14.68
CA GLN A 216 55.05 62.43 15.64
C GLN A 216 56.57 62.61 15.56
N GLU A 217 57.33 61.52 15.51
CA GLU A 217 58.78 61.55 15.30
C GLU A 217 59.15 62.19 13.97
N TRP A 218 58.44 61.84 12.90
CA TRP A 218 58.63 62.42 11.59
C TRP A 218 58.42 63.94 11.64
N LYS A 219 57.32 64.41 12.23
CA LYS A 219 57.04 65.84 12.39
C LYS A 219 58.09 66.57 13.26
N ALA A 220 58.71 65.88 14.21
CA ALA A 220 59.75 66.43 15.08
C ALA A 220 61.13 66.53 14.39
N LEU A 221 61.32 65.90 13.23
CA LEU A 221 62.56 66.05 12.46
C LEU A 221 62.76 67.52 12.06
N PRO A 222 64.00 68.03 12.12
CA PRO A 222 64.31 69.41 11.78
C PRO A 222 64.27 69.60 10.25
N HIS A 223 63.05 69.75 9.73
CA HIS A 223 62.80 69.88 8.29
C HIS A 223 63.56 71.08 7.70
N GLU A 224 63.67 72.18 8.44
CA GLU A 224 64.43 73.36 7.98
C GLU A 224 65.93 73.07 7.81
N GLU A 225 66.53 72.24 8.67
CA GLU A 225 67.94 71.85 8.55
C GLU A 225 68.15 70.86 7.41
N ILE A 226 67.21 69.92 7.22
CA ILE A 226 67.23 68.96 6.12
C ILE A 226 67.06 69.67 4.77
N ASP A 227 66.13 70.61 4.69
CA ASP A 227 65.89 71.44 3.50
C ASP A 227 67.09 72.33 3.20
N ALA A 228 67.67 72.98 4.22
CA ALA A 228 68.90 73.77 4.08
C ALA A 228 70.09 72.92 3.61
N TRP A 229 70.27 71.73 4.16
CA TRP A 229 71.31 70.78 3.73
C TRP A 229 71.07 70.30 2.29
N THR A 230 69.82 70.05 1.91
CA THR A 230 69.45 69.62 0.55
C THR A 230 69.70 70.73 -0.46
N VAL A 231 69.38 71.99 -0.13
CA VAL A 231 69.71 73.16 -0.96
C VAL A 231 71.23 73.35 -1.08
N GLN A 232 72.00 73.27 0.01
CA GLN A 232 73.46 73.35 -0.04
C GLN A 232 74.10 72.24 -0.90
N THR A 233 73.58 71.02 -0.79
CA THR A 233 74.08 69.88 -1.57
C THR A 233 73.71 70.03 -3.05
N ALA A 234 72.51 70.51 -3.36
CA ALA A 234 72.09 70.80 -4.73
C ALA A 234 72.86 71.97 -5.37
N GLU A 235 73.20 73.00 -4.60
CA GLU A 235 74.01 74.13 -5.05
C GLU A 235 75.49 73.77 -5.25
N SER A 236 76.05 72.89 -4.40
CA SER A 236 77.42 72.40 -4.56
C SER A 236 77.58 71.40 -5.71
N LEU A 237 76.50 70.68 -6.09
CA LEU A 237 76.45 69.81 -7.26
C LEU A 237 76.17 70.56 -8.57
N LYS A 238 75.76 71.84 -8.55
CA LYS A 238 75.66 72.66 -9.78
C LYS A 238 77.07 72.92 -10.32
N PRO A 239 77.45 72.37 -11.49
CA PRO A 239 78.76 72.65 -12.06
C PRO A 239 78.86 74.14 -12.41
N LYS A 240 79.91 74.80 -11.91
CA LYS A 240 80.28 76.16 -12.35
C LYS A 240 80.58 76.13 -13.85
N LEU A 241 79.63 76.56 -14.68
CA LEU A 241 79.91 77.03 -16.04
C LEU A 241 80.87 78.23 -15.94
N ARG A 242 82.15 78.01 -16.25
CA ARG A 242 83.15 79.08 -16.38
C ARG A 242 83.00 79.75 -17.74
N SER A 243 82.71 81.05 -17.72
CA SER A 243 83.16 82.04 -18.73
C SER A 243 84.64 82.32 -18.55
#